data_AF-A0A496PGZ7-F1
#
_entry.id   AF-A0A496PGZ7-F1
#
_cell.length_a   1.000
_cell.length_b   1.000
_cell.length_c   1.000
_cell.angle_alpha   90.00
_cell.angle_beta   90.00
_cell.angle_gamma   90.00
#
_symmetry.space_group_name_H-M   'P 1'
#
loop_
_entity.id
_entity.type
_entity.pdbx_description
1 polymer ?
#
loop_
_entity_poly.entity_id
_entity_poly.type
_entity_poly.pdbx_seq_one_letter_code
_entity_poly.pdbx_strand_id
1 'polypeptide(L)'
;MAKGASCGVGLGLAALAFALAACTAAPDSGASQQAGPSATGSASDSSGSGASTQASGPPASSTPPASASALATDPNTGSKVEVDAQGRVSRAPGQAGTLTEPNNNKAAFTITVASSRRLNGCVMRGFGDKLTPERGGFVEVKVSATLSKASPEEQVGLTAESFVPLDAKGKPLAESAWSQSAEGCEIKNPLDILVEAGGTSQGELMLDVPKGTVSIAFDPEGAKGWTWPLSK
;
A
#
# COMPACT_ATOMS: atom_id res chain seq x y z
N MET A 1 1.86 -64.38 49.93
CA MET A 1 1.14 -64.07 48.68
C MET A 1 1.58 -62.70 48.23
N ALA A 2 2.24 -62.62 47.07
CA ALA A 2 2.70 -61.39 46.45
C ALA A 2 1.80 -61.03 45.25
N LYS A 3 1.60 -59.73 45.02
CA LYS A 3 1.05 -59.09 43.82
C LYS A 3 1.69 -57.69 43.83
N GLY A 4 2.31 -57.15 42.79
CA GLY A 4 2.29 -57.41 41.35
C GLY A 4 2.33 -56.02 40.67
N ALA A 5 3.32 -55.80 39.79
CA ALA A 5 3.63 -54.56 39.04
C ALA A 5 2.47 -54.11 38.10
N SER A 6 2.44 -52.96 37.39
CA SER A 6 3.49 -52.11 36.77
C SER A 6 2.90 -50.77 36.26
N CYS A 7 3.79 -49.85 35.91
CA CYS A 7 3.69 -48.44 35.50
C CYS A 7 3.10 -48.11 34.10
N GLY A 8 2.75 -46.83 33.93
CA GLY A 8 2.65 -46.11 32.64
C GLY A 8 2.74 -44.58 32.81
N VAL A 9 3.83 -43.99 32.29
CA VAL A 9 4.25 -42.56 32.20
C VAL A 9 3.63 -41.94 30.94
N GLY A 10 3.38 -40.63 30.69
CA GLY A 10 3.69 -39.34 31.30
C GLY A 10 3.63 -38.23 30.19
N LEU A 11 4.02 -37.00 30.57
CA LEU A 11 4.22 -35.77 29.78
C LEU A 11 2.95 -35.00 29.30
N GLY A 12 2.84 -33.68 29.46
CA GLY A 12 3.74 -32.67 30.03
C GLY A 12 3.14 -31.25 29.86
N LEU A 13 3.11 -30.50 30.96
CA LEU A 13 2.82 -29.06 31.05
C LEU A 13 4.07 -28.24 30.65
N ALA A 14 3.87 -27.07 30.02
CA ALA A 14 4.80 -25.94 30.19
C ALA A 14 4.06 -24.61 29.98
N ALA A 15 3.83 -23.90 31.09
CA ALA A 15 3.42 -22.51 31.13
C ALA A 15 4.68 -21.62 31.13
N LEU A 16 4.70 -20.57 30.30
CA LEU A 16 5.77 -19.57 30.28
C LEU A 16 5.23 -18.25 30.83
N ALA A 17 5.76 -17.87 32.00
CA ALA A 17 5.56 -16.59 32.64
C ALA A 17 6.59 -15.58 32.11
N PHE A 18 6.15 -14.37 31.75
CA PHE A 18 7.02 -13.24 31.45
C PHE A 18 7.24 -12.41 32.72
N ALA A 19 8.50 -12.24 33.11
CA ALA A 19 8.94 -11.39 34.22
C ALA A 19 9.38 -10.02 33.72
N LEU A 20 8.99 -8.97 34.46
CA LEU A 20 9.52 -7.61 34.37
C LEU A 20 11.01 -7.55 34.77
N ALA A 21 11.78 -6.73 34.06
CA ALA A 21 13.01 -6.14 34.59
C ALA A 21 13.21 -4.73 34.02
N ALA A 22 13.15 -3.73 34.90
CA ALA A 22 13.65 -2.38 34.66
C ALA A 22 15.14 -2.33 35.03
N CYS A 23 15.97 -1.65 34.24
CA CYS A 23 17.27 -1.18 34.68
C CYS A 23 17.68 0.08 33.90
N THR A 24 17.98 1.12 34.68
CA THR A 24 18.59 2.41 34.31
C THR A 24 20.11 2.29 34.15
N ALA A 25 20.72 3.02 33.21
CA ALA A 25 21.87 3.93 33.42
C ALA A 25 22.61 4.25 32.10
N ALA A 26 22.97 5.53 31.93
CA ALA A 26 23.92 6.06 30.95
C ALA A 26 25.39 5.80 31.35
N PRO A 27 26.35 5.95 30.41
CA PRO A 27 27.27 7.09 30.56
C PRO A 27 27.67 7.79 29.25
N ASP A 28 28.32 8.93 29.49
CA ASP A 28 28.78 10.02 28.62
C ASP A 28 30.14 9.76 27.93
N SER A 29 30.50 10.65 27.00
CA SER A 29 31.84 11.02 26.48
C SER A 29 32.32 10.44 25.13
N GLY A 30 32.58 11.34 24.16
CA GLY A 30 33.54 11.10 23.07
C GLY A 30 33.35 11.91 21.79
N ALA A 31 33.90 13.13 21.73
CA ALA A 31 34.10 13.96 20.54
C ALA A 31 35.00 13.24 19.49
N SER A 32 34.94 13.45 18.17
CA SER A 32 35.39 14.65 17.43
C SER A 32 35.43 14.37 15.91
N GLN A 33 35.28 15.43 15.09
CA GLN A 33 35.81 15.62 13.71
C GLN A 33 35.15 14.81 12.56
N GLN A 34 34.83 15.35 11.38
CA GLN A 34 35.19 16.61 10.74
C GLN A 34 34.21 16.90 9.59
N ALA A 35 33.65 18.12 9.57
CA ALA A 35 33.04 18.73 8.39
C ALA A 35 34.10 19.58 7.69
N GLY A 36 34.14 19.55 6.37
CA GLY A 36 34.95 20.44 5.53
C GLY A 36 34.10 20.96 4.36
N PRO A 37 33.97 22.29 4.18
CA PRO A 37 33.31 22.88 3.02
C PRO A 37 34.29 23.37 1.93
N SER A 38 33.81 23.28 0.69
CA SER A 38 33.97 24.17 -0.47
C SER A 38 35.32 24.87 -0.79
N ALA A 39 35.84 24.62 -1.99
CA ALA A 39 36.48 25.64 -2.84
C ALA A 39 36.48 25.27 -4.34
N THR A 40 35.69 26.04 -5.10
CA THR A 40 35.98 26.75 -6.37
C THR A 40 36.80 26.07 -7.48
N GLY A 41 36.16 25.91 -8.64
CA GLY A 41 36.82 25.78 -9.95
C GLY A 41 35.92 26.36 -11.05
N SER A 42 36.27 27.53 -11.57
CA SER A 42 35.62 28.20 -12.70
C SER A 42 36.25 27.82 -14.04
N ALA A 43 35.43 27.98 -15.08
CA ALA A 43 35.74 28.20 -16.49
C ALA A 43 36.23 27.00 -17.32
N SER A 44 35.43 26.68 -18.35
CA SER A 44 35.89 26.76 -19.74
C SER A 44 34.68 26.81 -20.68
N ASP A 45 34.65 27.86 -21.50
CA ASP A 45 33.85 28.02 -22.70
C ASP A 45 34.10 26.89 -23.70
N SER A 46 33.07 26.52 -24.46
CA SER A 46 33.22 26.13 -25.87
C SER A 46 31.92 26.34 -26.61
N SER A 47 31.96 27.37 -27.46
CA SER A 47 31.01 27.65 -28.52
C SER A 47 30.93 26.48 -29.50
N GLY A 48 29.72 26.16 -29.96
CA GLY A 48 29.48 25.16 -31.01
C GLY A 48 28.10 25.32 -31.61
N SER A 49 27.97 26.23 -32.58
CA SER A 49 26.80 26.39 -33.44
C SER A 49 26.56 25.13 -34.27
N GLY A 50 25.32 24.67 -34.33
CA GLY A 50 24.89 23.59 -35.21
C GLY A 50 23.38 23.54 -35.30
N ALA A 51 22.82 24.32 -36.23
CA ALA A 51 21.42 24.25 -36.62
C ALA A 51 21.16 22.97 -37.44
N SER A 52 20.09 22.26 -37.12
CA SER A 52 19.42 21.36 -38.06
C SER A 52 17.92 21.24 -37.74
N THR A 53 17.14 21.82 -38.64
CA THR A 53 15.70 21.64 -38.84
C THR A 53 15.37 20.25 -39.40
N GLN A 54 14.41 19.55 -38.80
CA GLN A 54 13.47 18.52 -39.33
C GLN A 54 13.12 17.54 -38.19
N ALA A 55 11.91 17.02 -38.00
CA ALA A 55 10.67 17.06 -38.75
C ALA A 55 9.50 16.84 -37.77
N SER A 56 8.36 17.48 -38.06
CA SER A 56 7.09 17.21 -37.38
C SER A 56 6.56 15.83 -37.81
N GLY A 57 6.77 14.82 -36.98
CA GLY A 57 6.03 13.55 -37.03
C GLY A 57 4.72 13.67 -36.24
N PRO A 58 3.66 12.92 -36.60
CA PRO A 58 2.36 12.99 -35.92
C PRO A 58 2.52 12.60 -34.44
N PRO A 59 1.67 13.13 -33.52
CA PRO A 59 1.81 12.86 -32.10
C PRO A 59 1.67 11.36 -31.88
N ALA A 60 2.76 10.74 -31.45
CA ALA A 60 2.73 9.39 -30.91
C ALA A 60 1.77 9.43 -29.71
N SER A 61 0.65 8.72 -29.84
CA SER A 61 -0.21 8.38 -28.73
C SER A 61 0.68 7.95 -27.57
N SER A 62 0.67 8.74 -26.50
CA SER A 62 1.43 8.49 -25.29
C SER A 62 0.83 7.27 -24.60
N THR A 63 1.22 6.08 -25.05
CA THR A 63 1.10 4.87 -24.26
C THR A 63 1.82 5.16 -22.94
N PRO A 64 1.14 5.06 -21.78
CA PRO A 64 1.79 5.27 -20.48
C PRO A 64 3.00 4.34 -20.37
N PRO A 65 4.06 4.74 -19.64
CA PRO A 65 5.25 3.94 -19.51
C PRO A 65 4.85 2.55 -19.00
N ALA A 66 5.23 1.52 -19.75
CA ALA A 66 5.10 0.14 -19.34
C ALA A 66 5.93 -0.02 -18.05
N SER A 67 5.26 0.04 -16.91
CA SER A 67 5.69 -0.67 -15.72
C SER A 67 6.01 -2.10 -16.16
N ALA A 68 7.04 -2.72 -15.59
CA ALA A 68 7.43 -4.09 -15.93
C ALA A 68 6.30 -5.07 -15.53
N SER A 69 5.26 -5.13 -16.35
CA SER A 69 4.08 -5.97 -16.16
C SER A 69 4.37 -7.30 -16.83
N ALA A 70 4.39 -8.36 -16.03
CA ALA A 70 4.43 -9.71 -16.57
C ALA A 70 2.99 -10.22 -16.75
N LEU A 71 2.73 -11.00 -17.81
CA LEU A 71 1.50 -11.79 -17.84
C LEU A 71 1.67 -13.00 -16.94
N ALA A 72 0.79 -13.14 -15.95
CA ALA A 72 0.65 -14.30 -15.10
C ALA A 72 -0.74 -14.92 -15.28
N THR A 73 -0.97 -16.04 -14.61
CA THR A 73 -2.31 -16.63 -14.48
C THR A 73 -2.83 -16.26 -13.10
N ASP A 74 -4.04 -15.70 -13.04
CA ASP A 74 -4.73 -15.38 -11.81
C ASP A 74 -5.02 -16.69 -11.06
N PRO A 75 -4.49 -16.86 -9.84
CA PRO A 75 -4.65 -18.12 -9.10
C PRO A 75 -6.11 -18.41 -8.72
N ASN A 76 -6.98 -17.39 -8.73
CA ASN A 76 -8.38 -17.49 -8.34
C ASN A 76 -9.29 -17.82 -9.54
N THR A 77 -8.97 -17.30 -10.73
CA THR A 77 -9.83 -17.44 -11.92
C THR A 77 -9.23 -18.28 -13.03
N GLY A 78 -7.93 -18.60 -12.97
CA GLY A 78 -7.21 -19.28 -14.05
C GLY A 78 -7.05 -18.43 -15.33
N SER A 79 -7.46 -17.15 -15.29
CA SER A 79 -7.37 -16.23 -16.43
C SER A 79 -6.00 -15.57 -16.50
N LYS A 80 -5.56 -15.18 -17.70
CA LYS A 80 -4.32 -14.38 -17.85
C LYS A 80 -4.56 -12.99 -17.25
N VAL A 81 -3.67 -12.56 -16.35
CA VAL A 81 -3.69 -11.24 -15.71
C VAL A 81 -2.32 -10.59 -15.77
N GLU A 82 -2.30 -9.27 -15.81
CA GLU A 82 -1.06 -8.52 -15.63
C GLU A 82 -0.70 -8.50 -14.15
N VAL A 83 0.55 -8.77 -13.82
CA VAL A 83 1.08 -8.63 -12.47
C VAL A 83 2.20 -7.61 -12.43
N ASP A 84 2.33 -6.92 -11.30
CA ASP A 84 3.44 -6.01 -11.06
C ASP A 84 4.74 -6.77 -10.74
N ALA A 85 5.82 -6.03 -10.50
CA ALA A 85 7.14 -6.59 -10.21
C ALA A 85 7.19 -7.44 -8.91
N GLN A 86 6.16 -7.37 -8.08
CA GLN A 86 6.00 -8.11 -6.82
C GLN A 86 5.02 -9.29 -6.98
N GLY A 87 4.46 -9.49 -8.18
CA GLY A 87 3.50 -10.55 -8.47
C GLY A 87 2.09 -10.26 -8.00
N ARG A 88 1.74 -9.00 -7.70
CA ARG A 88 0.36 -8.57 -7.38
C ARG A 88 -0.40 -8.32 -8.67
N VAL A 89 -1.68 -8.66 -8.69
CA VAL A 89 -2.51 -8.51 -9.88
C VAL A 89 -2.84 -7.03 -10.12
N SER A 90 -2.45 -6.51 -11.28
CA SER A 90 -2.76 -5.14 -11.69
C SER A 90 -4.19 -5.03 -12.19
N ARG A 91 -4.91 -4.00 -11.72
CA ARG A 91 -6.30 -3.71 -12.06
C ARG A 91 -6.41 -2.27 -12.56
N ALA A 92 -7.19 -2.07 -13.62
CA ALA A 92 -7.55 -0.73 -14.06
C ALA A 92 -8.54 -0.08 -13.06
N PRO A 93 -8.64 1.26 -12.99
CA PRO A 93 -9.70 1.92 -12.23
C PRO A 93 -11.08 1.36 -12.63
N GLY A 94 -11.89 1.03 -11.62
CA GLY A 94 -13.20 0.40 -11.79
C GLY A 94 -13.17 -1.13 -11.95
N GLN A 95 -11.99 -1.76 -12.07
CA GLN A 95 -11.88 -3.22 -12.03
C GLN A 95 -11.72 -3.73 -10.61
N ALA A 96 -12.41 -4.84 -10.35
CA ALA A 96 -12.40 -5.54 -9.08
C ALA A 96 -11.13 -6.38 -8.88
N GLY A 97 -10.55 -6.28 -7.69
CA GLY A 97 -9.73 -7.33 -7.10
C GLY A 97 -10.64 -8.30 -6.35
N THR A 98 -10.52 -9.60 -6.62
CA THR A 98 -11.41 -10.63 -6.06
C THR A 98 -10.59 -11.74 -5.43
N LEU A 99 -10.85 -11.99 -4.15
CA LEU A 99 -10.41 -13.18 -3.44
C LEU A 99 -11.50 -14.25 -3.57
N THR A 100 -11.14 -15.46 -3.98
CA THR A 100 -12.07 -16.58 -4.08
C THR A 100 -11.83 -17.61 -2.99
N GLU A 101 -12.89 -18.26 -2.52
CA GLU A 101 -12.78 -19.39 -1.61
C GLU A 101 -12.11 -20.60 -2.31
N PRO A 102 -11.10 -21.24 -1.71
CA PRO A 102 -10.36 -22.34 -2.32
C PRO A 102 -11.23 -23.55 -2.73
N ASN A 103 -12.36 -23.75 -2.07
CA ASN A 103 -13.15 -24.98 -2.18
C ASN A 103 -14.32 -24.89 -3.17
N ASN A 104 -14.73 -23.70 -3.59
CA ASN A 104 -15.93 -23.53 -4.41
C ASN A 104 -15.83 -22.41 -5.46
N ASN A 105 -14.68 -21.73 -5.58
CA ASN A 105 -14.42 -20.63 -6.51
C ASN A 105 -15.43 -19.47 -6.43
N LYS A 106 -16.18 -19.34 -5.32
CA LYS A 106 -17.03 -18.18 -5.07
C LYS A 106 -16.18 -17.03 -4.55
N ALA A 107 -16.56 -15.81 -4.91
CA ALA A 107 -15.92 -14.61 -4.37
C ALA A 107 -16.14 -14.55 -2.85
N ALA A 108 -15.05 -14.66 -2.08
CA ALA A 108 -15.02 -14.44 -0.64
C ALA A 108 -15.02 -12.94 -0.34
N PHE A 109 -14.20 -12.19 -1.07
CA PHE A 109 -14.03 -10.76 -0.92
C PHE A 109 -13.82 -10.11 -2.29
N THR A 110 -14.35 -8.90 -2.45
CA THR A 110 -14.11 -8.09 -3.64
C THR A 110 -13.85 -6.65 -3.23
N ILE A 111 -12.85 -6.02 -3.82
CA ILE A 111 -12.53 -4.60 -3.65
C ILE A 111 -12.36 -3.94 -5.02
N THR A 112 -12.88 -2.73 -5.18
CA THR A 112 -12.77 -1.94 -6.40
C THR A 112 -12.34 -0.52 -6.05
N VAL A 113 -11.26 -0.05 -6.68
CA VAL A 113 -10.90 1.38 -6.68
C VAL A 113 -11.48 1.99 -7.95
N ALA A 114 -12.59 2.72 -7.83
CA ALA A 114 -13.33 3.27 -8.97
C ALA A 114 -12.60 4.46 -9.59
N SER A 115 -12.04 5.33 -8.75
CA SER A 115 -11.31 6.52 -9.18
C SER A 115 -10.32 6.95 -8.11
N SER A 116 -9.32 7.71 -8.52
CA SER A 116 -8.39 8.40 -7.62
C SER A 116 -8.22 9.85 -8.08
N ARG A 117 -7.93 10.76 -7.16
CA ARG A 117 -7.67 12.17 -7.45
C ARG A 117 -6.55 12.70 -6.56
N ARG A 118 -5.52 13.29 -7.16
CA ARG A 118 -4.45 13.97 -6.42
C ARG A 118 -4.87 15.35 -5.93
N LEU A 119 -4.44 15.66 -4.72
CA LEU A 119 -4.70 16.93 -4.04
C LEU A 119 -3.40 17.43 -3.40
N ASN A 120 -3.17 18.74 -3.48
CA ASN A 120 -2.02 19.38 -2.81
C ASN A 120 -2.33 19.81 -1.36
N GLY A 121 -3.53 19.48 -0.89
CA GLY A 121 -4.06 19.82 0.42
C GLY A 121 -5.55 19.52 0.47
N CYS A 122 -6.11 19.43 1.68
CA CYS A 122 -7.53 19.19 1.91
C CYS A 122 -8.06 20.18 2.95
N VAL A 123 -9.38 20.23 3.11
CA VAL A 123 -10.01 20.98 4.19
C VAL A 123 -10.00 20.12 5.45
N MET A 124 -9.67 20.71 6.59
CA MET A 124 -9.70 20.06 7.90
C MET A 124 -11.15 19.88 8.36
N ARG A 125 -11.49 18.65 8.73
CA ARG A 125 -12.81 18.31 9.25
C ARG A 125 -13.17 19.17 10.46
N GLY A 126 -14.31 19.85 10.41
CA GLY A 126 -14.88 20.60 11.52
C GLY A 126 -14.32 22.01 11.75
N PHE A 127 -13.15 22.33 11.20
CA PHE A 127 -12.48 23.62 11.40
C PHE A 127 -12.35 24.45 10.12
N GLY A 128 -12.39 23.81 8.94
CA GLY A 128 -12.35 24.51 7.66
C GLY A 128 -10.95 24.97 7.22
N ASP A 129 -9.94 24.84 8.08
CA ASP A 129 -8.56 25.16 7.77
C ASP A 129 -7.98 24.24 6.69
N LYS A 130 -6.93 24.67 6.00
CA LYS A 130 -6.27 23.84 5.00
C LYS A 130 -5.19 22.97 5.63
N LEU A 131 -5.33 21.65 5.48
CA LEU A 131 -4.29 20.67 5.79
C LEU A 131 -3.35 20.47 4.60
N THR A 132 -2.08 20.24 4.90
CA THR A 132 -1.04 19.90 3.93
C THR A 132 -0.58 18.45 4.13
N PRO A 133 -0.24 17.73 3.04
CA PRO A 133 0.26 16.37 3.14
C PRO A 133 1.63 16.32 3.84
N GLU A 134 1.87 15.26 4.61
CA GLU A 134 3.11 15.03 5.35
C GLU A 134 4.17 14.36 4.46
N ARG A 135 3.75 13.54 3.48
CA ARG A 135 4.69 12.70 2.70
C ARG A 135 4.86 13.12 1.25
N GLY A 136 3.96 13.96 0.73
CA GLY A 136 4.17 14.60 -0.56
C GLY A 136 2.90 15.03 -1.26
N GLY A 137 1.84 14.25 -1.16
CA GLY A 137 0.57 14.54 -1.81
C GLY A 137 -0.57 13.77 -1.18
N PHE A 138 -1.74 14.40 -1.13
CA PHE A 138 -2.96 13.69 -0.82
C PHE A 138 -3.53 13.02 -2.07
N VAL A 139 -4.15 11.87 -1.87
CA VAL A 139 -4.89 11.14 -2.90
C VAL A 139 -6.23 10.74 -2.32
N GLU A 140 -7.30 11.31 -2.86
CA GLU A 140 -8.65 10.88 -2.56
C GLU A 140 -8.98 9.68 -3.46
N VAL A 141 -9.38 8.56 -2.88
CA VAL A 141 -9.74 7.35 -3.61
C VAL A 141 -11.18 6.97 -3.32
N LYS A 142 -11.92 6.60 -4.38
CA LYS A 142 -13.28 6.07 -4.26
C LYS A 142 -13.22 4.55 -4.29
N VAL A 143 -13.63 3.93 -3.19
CA VAL A 143 -13.52 2.48 -2.96
C VAL A 143 -14.90 1.89 -2.76
N SER A 144 -15.10 0.67 -3.25
CA SER A 144 -16.21 -0.19 -2.89
C SER A 144 -15.66 -1.56 -2.58
N ALA A 145 -16.09 -2.17 -1.47
CA ALA A 145 -15.73 -3.54 -1.17
C ALA A 145 -16.91 -4.33 -0.59
N THR A 146 -16.91 -5.62 -0.85
CA THR A 146 -17.96 -6.56 -0.46
C THR A 146 -17.31 -7.79 0.15
N LEU A 147 -17.80 -8.21 1.31
CA LEU A 147 -17.38 -9.44 1.98
C LEU A 147 -18.56 -10.43 1.93
N SER A 148 -18.31 -11.63 1.44
CA SER A 148 -19.31 -12.68 1.34
C SER A 148 -19.70 -13.18 2.73
N LYS A 149 -20.98 -13.57 2.92
CA LYS A 149 -21.42 -14.28 4.14
C LYS A 149 -20.70 -15.62 4.35
N ALA A 150 -20.17 -16.18 3.28
CA ALA A 150 -19.43 -17.44 3.31
C ALA A 150 -17.92 -17.25 3.56
N SER A 151 -17.45 -15.99 3.64
CA SER A 151 -16.08 -15.69 4.01
C SER A 151 -15.75 -16.28 5.40
N PRO A 152 -14.56 -16.87 5.59
CA PRO A 152 -14.10 -17.27 6.92
C PRO A 152 -13.79 -16.05 7.82
N GLU A 153 -13.49 -14.90 7.21
CA GLU A 153 -13.30 -13.63 7.92
C GLU A 153 -14.64 -13.01 8.31
N GLU A 154 -14.75 -12.58 9.57
CA GLU A 154 -15.93 -11.86 10.08
C GLU A 154 -15.99 -10.42 9.57
N GLN A 155 -14.81 -9.80 9.39
CA GLN A 155 -14.69 -8.42 8.92
C GLN A 155 -13.34 -8.16 8.24
N VAL A 156 -13.31 -7.22 7.29
CA VAL A 156 -12.08 -6.75 6.62
C VAL A 156 -11.93 -5.24 6.81
N GLY A 157 -10.73 -4.80 7.22
CA GLY A 157 -10.39 -3.38 7.36
C GLY A 157 -10.17 -2.68 6.01
N LEU A 158 -10.74 -1.48 5.86
CA LEU A 158 -10.61 -0.61 4.69
C LEU A 158 -10.03 0.76 5.05
N THR A 159 -9.03 0.79 5.92
CA THR A 159 -8.40 2.04 6.35
C THR A 159 -7.21 2.41 5.46
N ALA A 160 -6.66 3.61 5.61
CA ALA A 160 -5.50 4.06 4.83
C ALA A 160 -4.24 3.20 5.10
N GLU A 161 -4.19 2.54 6.24
CA GLU A 161 -3.16 1.60 6.66
C GLU A 161 -3.13 0.36 5.77
N SER A 162 -4.29 -0.06 5.26
CA SER A 162 -4.42 -1.23 4.38
C SER A 162 -3.93 -0.97 2.95
N PHE A 163 -3.58 0.27 2.62
CA PHE A 163 -3.09 0.66 1.31
C PHE A 163 -1.59 0.94 1.33
N VAL A 164 -0.85 0.38 0.38
CA VAL A 164 0.61 0.58 0.26
C VAL A 164 0.92 1.39 -1.00
N PRO A 165 1.56 2.57 -0.89
CA PRO A 165 1.93 3.38 -2.05
C PRO A 165 3.16 2.79 -2.75
N LEU A 166 3.11 2.72 -4.08
CA LEU A 166 4.15 2.09 -4.91
C LEU A 166 4.73 3.06 -5.94
N ASP A 167 6.01 2.88 -6.24
CA ASP A 167 6.68 3.54 -7.36
C ASP A 167 6.38 2.88 -8.72
N ALA A 168 6.97 3.42 -9.79
CA ALA A 168 6.81 2.89 -11.15
C ALA A 168 7.39 1.48 -11.37
N LYS A 169 8.18 0.99 -10.43
CA LYS A 169 8.72 -0.38 -10.42
C LYS A 169 7.92 -1.28 -9.47
N GLY A 170 6.78 -0.83 -8.97
CA GLY A 170 5.94 -1.53 -8.01
C GLY A 170 6.53 -1.60 -6.59
N LYS A 171 7.70 -0.99 -6.35
CA LYS A 171 8.35 -1.05 -5.04
C LYS A 171 7.57 -0.19 -4.03
N PRO A 172 7.31 -0.69 -2.81
CA PRO A 172 6.77 0.13 -1.74
C PRO A 172 7.63 1.38 -1.47
N LEU A 173 6.96 2.54 -1.41
CA LEU A 173 7.56 3.82 -1.03
C LEU A 173 7.34 4.16 0.44
N ALA A 174 6.34 3.55 1.06
CA ALA A 174 6.05 3.61 2.49
C ALA A 174 5.38 2.29 2.92
N GLU A 175 5.32 2.04 4.23
CA GLU A 175 4.65 0.85 4.78
C GLU A 175 3.13 0.92 4.60
N SER A 176 2.57 2.13 4.66
CA SER A 176 1.15 2.37 4.41
C SER A 176 0.90 3.78 3.86
N ALA A 177 -0.32 4.06 3.43
CA ALA A 177 -0.78 5.35 2.93
C ALA A 177 -1.49 6.21 4.00
N TRP A 178 -1.40 5.81 5.27
CA TRP A 178 -1.94 6.53 6.43
C TRP A 178 -1.05 7.70 6.91
N SER A 179 -1.66 8.80 7.31
CA SER A 179 -1.05 9.86 8.12
C SER A 179 -2.11 10.60 8.92
N GLN A 180 -1.70 11.27 9.99
CA GLN A 180 -2.63 12.06 10.82
C GLN A 180 -3.29 13.18 10.01
N SER A 181 -2.54 13.80 9.09
CA SER A 181 -3.08 14.84 8.20
C SER A 181 -4.11 14.31 7.20
N ALA A 182 -3.97 13.07 6.71
CA ALA A 182 -4.99 12.47 5.85
C ALA A 182 -6.29 12.14 6.60
N GLU A 183 -6.20 11.64 7.84
CA GLU A 183 -7.38 11.38 8.68
C GLU A 183 -8.15 12.66 9.03
N GLY A 184 -7.43 13.76 9.22
CA GLY A 184 -8.00 15.07 9.50
C GLY A 184 -8.77 15.68 8.32
N CYS A 185 -8.67 15.12 7.12
CA CYS A 185 -9.35 15.63 5.95
C CYS A 185 -10.88 15.46 6.04
N GLU A 186 -11.59 16.51 5.62
CA GLU A 186 -13.00 16.46 5.32
C GLU A 186 -13.23 15.70 4.02
N ILE A 187 -14.04 14.65 4.10
CA ILE A 187 -14.40 13.77 2.99
C ILE A 187 -15.93 13.77 2.90
N LYS A 188 -16.47 13.93 1.68
CA LYS A 188 -17.92 14.09 1.49
C LYS A 188 -18.68 12.80 1.78
N ASN A 189 -18.14 11.68 1.33
CA ASN A 189 -18.74 10.37 1.54
C ASN A 189 -17.68 9.41 2.12
N PRO A 190 -17.34 9.52 3.42
CA PRO A 190 -16.27 8.73 4.00
C PRO A 190 -16.56 7.23 3.87
N LEU A 191 -15.53 6.45 3.55
CA LEU A 191 -15.58 5.00 3.52
C LEU A 191 -15.79 4.45 4.93
N ASP A 192 -16.67 3.46 5.08
CA ASP A 192 -16.75 2.70 6.33
C ASP A 192 -15.47 1.87 6.48
N ILE A 193 -14.84 1.98 7.65
CA ILE A 193 -13.52 1.42 7.94
C ILE A 193 -13.55 -0.11 8.00
N LEU A 194 -14.73 -0.73 8.08
CA LEU A 194 -14.92 -2.17 8.13
C LEU A 194 -15.94 -2.62 7.09
N VAL A 195 -15.72 -3.81 6.54
CA VAL A 195 -16.74 -4.58 5.81
C VAL A 195 -17.01 -5.85 6.57
N GLU A 196 -18.21 -5.97 7.11
CA GLU A 196 -18.67 -7.18 7.80
C GLU A 196 -19.10 -8.27 6.81
N ALA A 197 -19.08 -9.52 7.26
CA ALA A 197 -19.49 -10.66 6.45
C ALA A 197 -20.95 -10.51 5.94
N GLY A 198 -21.11 -10.56 4.62
CA GLY A 198 -22.39 -10.31 3.93
C GLY A 198 -22.69 -8.85 3.67
N GLY A 199 -21.81 -7.95 4.07
CA GLY A 199 -21.93 -6.51 3.90
C GLY A 199 -21.24 -5.99 2.64
N THR A 200 -21.50 -4.71 2.36
CA THR A 200 -20.79 -3.93 1.34
C THR A 200 -20.54 -2.55 1.92
N SER A 201 -19.29 -2.09 1.83
CA SER A 201 -18.89 -0.72 2.16
C SER A 201 -18.53 0.01 0.88
N GLN A 202 -18.94 1.27 0.77
CA GLN A 202 -18.60 2.13 -0.34
C GLN A 202 -18.40 3.57 0.16
N GLY A 203 -17.31 4.18 -0.27
CA GLY A 203 -17.02 5.55 0.09
C GLY A 203 -15.70 6.04 -0.46
N GLU A 204 -15.24 7.12 0.14
CA GLU A 204 -14.04 7.86 -0.20
C GLU A 204 -13.07 7.77 0.98
N LEU A 205 -11.80 7.60 0.66
CA LEU A 205 -10.71 7.56 1.63
C LEU A 205 -9.65 8.55 1.19
N MET A 206 -9.09 9.28 2.15
CA MET A 206 -7.94 10.14 1.91
C MET A 206 -6.67 9.38 2.25
N LEU A 207 -5.73 9.38 1.31
CA LEU A 207 -4.41 8.77 1.44
C LEU A 207 -3.35 9.88 1.41
N ASP A 208 -2.31 9.77 2.23
CA ASP A 208 -1.12 10.62 2.14
C ASP A 208 0.01 9.81 1.54
N VAL A 209 0.41 10.12 0.31
CA VAL A 209 1.38 9.29 -0.42
C VAL A 209 2.70 10.02 -0.64
N PRO A 210 3.84 9.31 -0.58
CA PRO A 210 5.14 9.87 -0.96
C PRO A 210 5.14 10.43 -2.39
N LYS A 211 5.98 11.44 -2.64
CA LYS A 211 6.28 11.89 -4.01
C LYS A 211 6.80 10.70 -4.85
N GLY A 212 6.36 10.63 -6.10
CA GLY A 212 6.73 9.53 -7.01
C GLY A 212 5.87 8.27 -6.89
N THR A 213 4.89 8.25 -5.98
CA THR A 213 3.86 7.19 -5.96
C THR A 213 3.09 7.24 -7.27
N VAL A 214 2.95 6.10 -7.97
CA VAL A 214 2.16 6.01 -9.21
C VAL A 214 1.00 5.02 -9.11
N SER A 215 1.02 4.13 -8.11
CA SER A 215 -0.05 3.16 -7.86
C SER A 215 -0.18 2.90 -6.35
N ILE A 216 -1.30 2.32 -5.96
CA ILE A 216 -1.54 1.82 -4.61
C ILE A 216 -1.81 0.32 -4.67
N ALA A 217 -1.33 -0.41 -3.67
CA ALA A 217 -1.69 -1.80 -3.44
C ALA A 217 -2.69 -1.91 -2.30
N PHE A 218 -3.58 -2.90 -2.39
CA PHE A 218 -4.34 -3.41 -1.27
C PHE A 218 -4.07 -4.90 -1.18
N ASP A 219 -3.63 -5.37 0.00
CA ASP A 219 -3.30 -6.77 0.23
C ASP A 219 -3.92 -7.21 1.55
N PRO A 220 -5.16 -7.74 1.52
CA PRO A 220 -5.72 -8.37 2.71
C PRO A 220 -4.89 -9.63 2.97
N GLU A 221 -4.30 -9.74 4.16
CA GLU A 221 -3.67 -10.97 4.67
C GLU A 221 -2.40 -11.43 3.93
N GLY A 222 -1.76 -10.58 3.11
CA GLY A 222 -0.49 -10.92 2.45
C GLY A 222 -0.64 -11.93 1.30
N ALA A 223 -1.84 -12.06 0.74
CA ALA A 223 -2.22 -13.02 -0.31
C ALA A 223 -1.75 -12.61 -1.73
N LYS A 224 -0.76 -11.72 -1.85
CA LYS A 224 -0.36 -11.08 -3.12
C LYS A 224 -1.56 -10.40 -3.78
N GLY A 225 -2.11 -9.41 -3.06
CA GLY A 225 -3.31 -8.67 -3.44
C GLY A 225 -3.25 -7.92 -4.78
N TRP A 226 -3.84 -6.73 -4.82
CA TRP A 226 -4.12 -6.03 -6.08
C TRP A 226 -3.52 -4.64 -6.10
N THR A 227 -3.19 -4.16 -7.30
CA THR A 227 -2.71 -2.80 -7.49
C THR A 227 -3.60 -2.02 -8.44
N TRP A 228 -3.78 -0.73 -8.16
CA TRP A 228 -4.47 0.21 -9.05
C TRP A 228 -3.58 1.42 -9.34
N PRO A 229 -3.47 1.83 -10.61
CA PRO A 229 -2.76 3.05 -10.96
C PRO A 229 -3.51 4.27 -10.41
N LEU A 230 -2.75 5.25 -9.94
CA LEU A 230 -3.29 6.54 -9.53
C LEU A 230 -3.40 7.47 -10.73
N SER A 231 -4.41 8.35 -10.70
CA SER A 231 -4.49 9.45 -11.65
C SER A 231 -3.26 10.38 -11.54
N LYS A 232 -2.90 10.97 -12.66
CA LYS A 232 -1.83 11.97 -12.74
C LYS A 232 -2.31 13.31 -12.20
#